data_AF-A0A498KM69-F1
#
_entry.id   AF-A0A498KM69-F1
#
_cell.length_a   1.000
_cell.length_b   1.000
_cell.length_c   1.000
_cell.angle_alpha   90.00
_cell.angle_beta   90.00
_cell.angle_gamma   90.00
#
_symmetry.space_group_name_H-M   'P 1'
#
loop_
_entity.id
_entity.type
_entity.pdbx_description
1 polymer ?
#
loop_
_entity_poly.entity_id
_entity_poly.type
_entity_poly.pdbx_seq_one_letter_code
_entity_poly.pdbx_strand_id
1 'polypeptide(L)'
;MSKNNINSLESNVVIRNVNGNPVASVGGSFAEFGWDAKHAGINILVSQWVMTDRSSSNPFIPKADQFVCSILPESPVLKSVSYSPGGLMFKSEGSNIQHVTSISCLFIVYARYMKAASKVVDCGNNVHVTPTSLVNFTRTLVDYILGSNPSGMSYMVGFGQNYPRKIHHRGSVLPSMDQHPQHIDCNAGYSYFHGNDPNQNDLTGAVVGGPGEDDKYEDSRIDATKSEPTTYINAPFVGIHEDEDAAKKTSIREAYWNGRLRFQLSHGYQKVAKGKSRLYALILTQAVVQLIGVLYTFLSTSNGDGPDVIAISSVAIGSISLIIGELGRRRSRVSLLKVYMVASSVGILLSMACVAKGSLTLADLQISSFWETKKFDLVEATRTVIAFLVQIFAISTTTSLIGNMSPPKRASKTNEKGLKTLSFNDKDKIKGKVNSTRIDFLV
;
A
#
# COMPACT_ATOMS: atom_id res chain seq x y z
N MET A 1 -12.37 -7.73 -14.77
CA MET A 1 -12.82 -9.06 -15.26
C MET A 1 -14.20 -8.88 -15.84
N SER A 2 -14.47 -9.37 -17.06
CA SER A 2 -15.81 -9.34 -17.67
C SER A 2 -16.72 -10.34 -16.95
N LYS A 3 -17.96 -9.95 -16.62
CA LYS A 3 -18.98 -10.79 -15.94
C LYS A 3 -19.21 -12.16 -16.61
N ASN A 4 -18.87 -12.29 -17.88
CA ASN A 4 -19.20 -13.46 -18.70
C ASN A 4 -18.32 -14.70 -18.42
N ASN A 5 -17.22 -14.58 -17.66
CA ASN A 5 -16.28 -15.69 -17.42
C ASN A 5 -16.39 -16.31 -16.01
N ILE A 6 -17.39 -15.91 -15.23
CA ILE A 6 -17.56 -16.36 -13.83
C ILE A 6 -17.96 -17.85 -13.75
N ASN A 7 -18.72 -18.36 -14.72
CA ASN A 7 -19.30 -19.71 -14.66
C ASN A 7 -18.31 -20.84 -15.01
N SER A 8 -17.06 -20.52 -15.41
CA SER A 8 -16.06 -21.53 -15.80
C SER A 8 -14.94 -21.75 -14.77
N LEU A 9 -15.04 -21.17 -13.57
CA LEU A 9 -14.02 -21.32 -12.53
C LEU A 9 -14.30 -22.55 -11.66
N GLU A 10 -13.52 -23.61 -11.94
CA GLU A 10 -13.21 -24.77 -11.09
C GLU A 10 -14.35 -25.72 -10.72
N SER A 11 -14.58 -26.74 -11.56
CA SER A 11 -15.35 -27.93 -11.19
C SER A 11 -14.50 -29.15 -10.80
N ASN A 12 -13.20 -29.24 -11.15
CA ASN A 12 -12.37 -30.41 -10.82
C ASN A 12 -10.86 -30.09 -10.74
N VAL A 13 -10.36 -29.72 -9.56
CA VAL A 13 -8.90 -29.70 -9.29
C VAL A 13 -8.53 -31.00 -8.59
N VAL A 14 -7.73 -31.85 -9.26
CA VAL A 14 -7.16 -33.07 -8.67
C VAL A 14 -5.75 -32.75 -8.20
N ILE A 15 -5.53 -32.74 -6.88
CA ILE A 15 -4.20 -32.53 -6.28
C ILE A 15 -3.49 -33.88 -6.18
N ARG A 16 -2.24 -33.92 -6.63
CA ARG A 16 -1.36 -35.09 -6.61
C ARG A 16 -0.13 -34.79 -5.75
N ASN A 17 0.34 -35.77 -4.97
CA ASN A 17 1.60 -35.62 -4.24
C ASN A 17 2.82 -35.68 -5.19
N VAL A 18 4.03 -35.50 -4.64
CA VAL A 18 5.30 -35.57 -5.39
C VAL A 18 5.54 -36.91 -6.09
N ASN A 19 4.79 -37.96 -5.73
CA ASN A 19 4.83 -39.28 -6.35
C ASN A 19 3.68 -39.50 -7.35
N GLY A 20 2.90 -38.46 -7.68
CA GLY A 20 1.79 -38.52 -8.64
C GLY A 20 0.49 -39.15 -8.12
N ASN A 21 0.46 -39.58 -6.86
CA ASN A 21 -0.72 -40.23 -6.27
C ASN A 21 -1.81 -39.19 -5.96
N PRO A 22 -3.08 -39.46 -6.30
CA PRO A 22 -4.20 -38.62 -5.88
C PRO A 22 -4.27 -38.58 -4.36
N VAL A 23 -4.28 -37.39 -3.78
CA VAL A 23 -4.49 -37.20 -2.35
C VAL A 23 -5.92 -36.70 -2.14
N ALA A 24 -6.65 -37.32 -1.21
CA ALA A 24 -7.93 -36.78 -0.78
C ALA A 24 -7.68 -35.45 -0.05
N SER A 25 -7.91 -34.34 -0.75
CA SER A 25 -7.95 -33.02 -0.12
C SER A 25 -9.23 -32.95 0.73
N VAL A 26 -9.11 -33.30 2.01
CA VAL A 26 -10.10 -32.91 2.99
C VAL A 26 -9.85 -31.42 3.28
N GLY A 27 -10.42 -30.54 2.45
CA GLY A 27 -10.64 -29.12 2.80
C GLY A 27 -9.77 -28.03 2.15
N GLY A 28 -8.86 -28.33 1.23
CA GLY A 28 -7.81 -27.37 0.79
C GLY A 28 -8.15 -26.38 -0.34
N SER A 29 -9.37 -25.87 -0.48
CA SER A 29 -9.63 -24.81 -1.49
C SER A 29 -10.45 -23.65 -0.94
N PHE A 30 -11.68 -23.84 -0.47
CA PHE A 30 -12.54 -22.68 -0.19
C PHE A 30 -12.12 -21.81 1.01
N ALA A 31 -11.40 -22.37 2.00
CA ALA A 31 -11.03 -21.72 3.26
C ALA A 31 -9.57 -21.25 3.32
N GLU A 32 -8.83 -21.35 2.23
CA GLU A 32 -7.42 -20.94 2.17
C GLU A 32 -7.24 -19.49 1.70
N PHE A 33 -6.46 -18.73 2.47
CA PHE A 33 -6.02 -17.38 2.10
C PHE A 33 -4.72 -17.02 2.83
N GLY A 34 -3.70 -16.67 2.05
CA GLY A 34 -2.38 -16.31 2.55
C GLY A 34 -1.47 -15.83 1.41
N TRP A 35 -0.15 -15.87 1.60
CA TRP A 35 0.81 -15.49 0.56
C TRP A 35 0.81 -16.46 -0.62
N ASP A 36 0.53 -17.75 -0.38
CA ASP A 36 0.40 -18.79 -1.41
C ASP A 36 -1.02 -18.81 -2.02
N ALA A 37 -2.01 -19.33 -1.28
CA ALA A 37 -3.39 -19.49 -1.75
C ALA A 37 -4.25 -18.20 -1.68
N LYS A 38 -5.23 -18.05 -2.60
CA LYS A 38 -6.13 -16.87 -2.69
C LYS A 38 -7.63 -17.20 -2.73
N HIS A 39 -8.00 -18.46 -2.58
CA HIS A 39 -9.33 -18.96 -2.87
C HIS A 39 -10.44 -18.32 -2.02
N ALA A 40 -10.29 -18.27 -0.68
CA ALA A 40 -11.30 -17.63 0.18
C ALA A 40 -11.44 -16.13 -0.13
N GLY A 41 -10.31 -15.48 -0.43
CA GLY A 41 -10.28 -14.08 -0.87
C GLY A 41 -11.04 -13.84 -2.17
N ILE A 42 -10.93 -14.75 -3.15
CA ILE A 42 -11.70 -14.67 -4.40
C ILE A 42 -13.20 -14.80 -4.12
N ASN A 43 -13.62 -15.79 -3.32
CA ASN A 43 -15.02 -16.00 -2.97
C ASN A 43 -15.63 -14.75 -2.29
N ILE A 44 -14.90 -14.13 -1.37
CA ILE A 44 -15.35 -12.92 -0.68
C ILE A 44 -15.35 -11.70 -1.61
N LEU A 45 -14.28 -11.46 -2.37
CA LEU A 45 -14.17 -10.27 -3.21
C LEU A 45 -15.20 -10.28 -4.35
N VAL A 46 -15.41 -11.42 -5.01
CA VAL A 46 -16.39 -11.54 -6.08
C VAL A 46 -17.81 -11.40 -5.54
N SER A 47 -18.06 -11.84 -4.30
CA SER A 47 -19.37 -11.69 -3.63
C SER A 47 -19.88 -10.25 -3.65
N GLN A 48 -19.00 -9.23 -3.61
CA GLN A 48 -19.41 -7.82 -3.73
C GLN A 48 -20.30 -7.55 -4.95
N TRP A 49 -19.96 -8.12 -6.11
CA TRP A 49 -20.64 -7.83 -7.37
C TRP A 49 -21.91 -8.65 -7.58
N VAL A 50 -21.95 -9.84 -6.98
CA VAL A 50 -23.04 -10.80 -7.20
C VAL A 50 -24.07 -10.76 -6.07
N MET A 51 -23.74 -10.28 -4.87
CA MET A 51 -24.71 -10.05 -3.79
C MET A 51 -25.75 -8.99 -4.13
N THR A 52 -25.40 -8.03 -5.00
CA THR A 52 -26.33 -7.02 -5.49
C THR A 52 -27.29 -7.55 -6.56
N ASP A 53 -27.02 -8.72 -7.12
CA ASP A 53 -27.81 -9.35 -8.18
C ASP A 53 -28.55 -10.59 -7.66
N ARG A 54 -29.82 -10.39 -7.28
CA ARG A 54 -30.71 -11.43 -6.73
C ARG A 54 -31.01 -12.57 -7.70
N SER A 55 -30.70 -12.42 -8.99
CA SER A 55 -30.93 -13.45 -10.01
C SER A 55 -29.73 -14.39 -10.21
N SER A 56 -28.58 -14.11 -9.58
CA SER A 56 -27.34 -14.83 -9.84
C SER A 56 -27.21 -16.12 -8.99
N SER A 57 -27.34 -17.28 -9.63
CA SER A 57 -26.96 -18.59 -9.06
C SER A 57 -25.43 -18.77 -9.13
N ASN A 58 -24.70 -17.92 -8.40
CA ASN A 58 -23.23 -17.92 -8.40
C ASN A 58 -22.67 -18.81 -7.26
N PRO A 59 -21.51 -19.46 -7.46
CA PRO A 59 -20.91 -20.31 -6.43
C PRO A 59 -20.15 -19.53 -5.35
N PHE A 60 -19.95 -18.22 -5.51
CA PHE A 60 -19.06 -17.44 -4.62
C PHE A 60 -19.69 -17.08 -3.29
N ILE A 61 -20.97 -16.68 -3.28
CA ILE A 61 -21.67 -16.37 -2.02
C ILE A 61 -21.78 -17.63 -1.14
N PRO A 62 -22.23 -18.80 -1.63
CA PRO A 62 -22.29 -20.01 -0.82
C PRO A 62 -20.92 -20.46 -0.31
N LYS A 63 -19.85 -20.35 -1.12
CA LYS A 63 -18.48 -20.66 -0.69
C LYS A 63 -17.95 -19.67 0.37
N ALA A 64 -18.31 -18.39 0.26
CA ALA A 64 -17.96 -17.38 1.26
C ALA A 64 -18.73 -17.61 2.58
N ASP A 65 -20.02 -17.94 2.52
CA ASP A 65 -20.84 -18.33 3.66
C ASP A 65 -20.24 -19.57 4.35
N GLN A 66 -19.92 -20.61 3.57
CA GLN A 66 -19.28 -21.83 4.06
C GLN A 66 -17.94 -21.54 4.73
N PHE A 67 -17.13 -20.65 4.15
CA PHE A 67 -15.88 -20.21 4.76
C PHE A 67 -16.11 -19.57 6.13
N VAL A 68 -17.00 -18.58 6.23
CA VAL A 68 -17.34 -17.91 7.51
C VAL A 68 -17.80 -18.94 8.55
N CYS A 69 -18.72 -19.83 8.18
CA CYS A 69 -19.24 -20.86 9.08
C CYS A 69 -18.19 -21.90 9.49
N SER A 70 -17.21 -22.20 8.64
CA SER A 70 -16.13 -23.15 8.98
C SER A 70 -15.13 -22.58 9.99
N ILE A 71 -15.10 -21.26 10.17
CA ILE A 71 -14.16 -20.59 11.06
C ILE A 71 -14.80 -20.32 12.43
N LEU A 72 -16.00 -19.76 12.47
CA LEU A 72 -16.63 -19.30 13.71
C LEU A 72 -16.83 -20.42 14.73
N PRO A 73 -16.42 -20.28 16.00
CA PRO A 73 -16.45 -21.36 16.98
C PRO A 73 -17.88 -21.86 17.28
N GLU A 74 -18.87 -20.98 17.28
CA GLU A 74 -20.28 -21.28 17.59
C GLU A 74 -21.02 -22.03 16.48
N SER A 75 -20.48 -22.05 15.26
CA SER A 75 -21.12 -22.71 14.12
C SER A 75 -21.12 -24.24 14.26
N PRO A 76 -22.15 -24.96 13.79
CA PRO A 76 -22.16 -26.43 13.80
C PRO A 76 -21.38 -27.04 12.63
N VAL A 77 -20.97 -26.22 11.65
CA VAL A 77 -20.25 -26.69 10.46
C VAL A 77 -18.85 -27.18 10.84
N LEU A 78 -18.38 -28.23 10.14
CA LEU A 78 -17.03 -28.75 10.26
C LEU A 78 -15.99 -27.62 10.17
N LYS A 79 -15.09 -27.57 11.16
CA LYS A 79 -14.14 -26.48 11.30
C LYS A 79 -12.95 -26.62 10.36
N SER A 80 -12.50 -25.49 9.82
CA SER A 80 -11.24 -25.39 9.04
C SER A 80 -10.05 -24.93 9.88
N VAL A 81 -10.28 -24.61 11.16
CA VAL A 81 -9.31 -24.11 12.13
C VAL A 81 -9.57 -24.70 13.51
N SER A 82 -8.54 -24.76 14.35
CA SER A 82 -8.67 -25.01 15.79
C SER A 82 -8.60 -23.68 16.57
N TYR A 83 -8.78 -23.73 17.88
CA TYR A 83 -8.66 -22.56 18.76
C TYR A 83 -7.83 -22.91 19.98
N SER A 84 -6.98 -21.98 20.40
CA SER A 84 -6.29 -22.05 21.68
C SER A 84 -7.26 -21.86 22.86
N PRO A 85 -6.91 -22.30 24.08
CA PRO A 85 -7.69 -22.00 25.28
C PRO A 85 -8.02 -20.51 25.48
N GLY A 86 -7.12 -19.61 25.08
CA GLY A 86 -7.28 -18.17 25.11
C GLY A 86 -8.11 -17.59 23.96
N GLY A 87 -8.58 -18.42 23.03
CA GLY A 87 -9.47 -18.02 21.94
C GLY A 87 -8.77 -17.51 20.68
N LEU A 88 -7.47 -17.76 20.51
CA LEU A 88 -6.78 -17.48 19.26
C LEU A 88 -7.07 -18.59 18.25
N MET A 89 -7.46 -18.20 17.04
CA MET A 89 -7.60 -19.14 15.93
C MET A 89 -6.24 -19.74 15.55
N PHE A 90 -6.20 -21.06 15.33
CA PHE A 90 -5.00 -21.77 14.95
C PHE A 90 -5.19 -22.60 13.67
N LYS A 91 -4.18 -22.54 12.80
CA LYS A 91 -4.08 -23.35 11.60
C LYS A 91 -2.73 -24.02 11.57
N SER A 92 -2.70 -25.29 11.15
CA SER A 92 -1.50 -26.11 11.15
C SER A 92 -0.48 -25.57 10.16
N GLU A 93 0.42 -24.70 10.62
CA GLU A 93 1.58 -24.16 9.92
C GLU A 93 2.34 -23.24 10.90
N GLY A 94 3.60 -22.91 10.60
CA GLY A 94 4.35 -21.96 11.41
C GLY A 94 3.80 -20.53 11.32
N SER A 95 4.15 -19.65 12.26
CA SER A 95 3.76 -18.23 12.23
C SER A 95 2.24 -18.00 12.18
N ASN A 96 1.51 -18.65 13.09
CA ASN A 96 0.06 -18.76 13.06
C ASN A 96 -0.71 -17.44 12.93
N ILE A 97 -0.23 -16.34 13.52
CA ILE A 97 -0.88 -15.02 13.42
C ILE A 97 -1.05 -14.57 11.96
N GLN A 98 -0.27 -15.10 11.00
CA GLN A 98 -0.49 -14.84 9.57
C GLN A 98 -1.90 -15.20 9.09
N HIS A 99 -2.46 -16.30 9.59
CA HIS A 99 -3.80 -16.74 9.24
C HIS A 99 -4.84 -15.90 9.97
N VAL A 100 -4.58 -15.60 11.24
CA VAL A 100 -5.45 -14.77 12.08
C VAL A 100 -5.66 -13.39 11.44
N THR A 101 -4.59 -12.71 11.04
CA THR A 101 -4.67 -11.39 10.40
C THR A 101 -5.34 -11.45 9.03
N SER A 102 -5.00 -12.47 8.23
CA SER A 102 -5.55 -12.64 6.87
C SER A 102 -7.05 -12.92 6.89
N ILE A 103 -7.50 -13.84 7.74
CA ILE A 103 -8.91 -14.19 7.90
C ILE A 103 -9.69 -13.04 8.51
N SER A 104 -9.13 -12.36 9.52
CA SER A 104 -9.73 -11.16 10.11
C SER A 104 -9.97 -10.06 9.08
N CYS A 105 -9.00 -9.81 8.19
CA CYS A 105 -9.16 -8.83 7.10
C CYS A 105 -10.31 -9.22 6.16
N LEU A 106 -10.36 -10.49 5.75
CA LEU A 106 -11.45 -11.01 4.92
C LEU A 106 -12.83 -10.90 5.61
N PHE A 107 -12.90 -11.14 6.92
CA PHE A 107 -14.14 -11.04 7.69
C PHE A 107 -14.68 -9.62 7.76
N ILE A 108 -13.82 -8.62 7.95
CA ILE A 108 -14.23 -7.21 7.88
C ILE A 108 -14.77 -6.87 6.49
N VAL A 109 -14.06 -7.26 5.43
CA VAL A 109 -14.49 -7.02 4.04
C VAL A 109 -15.86 -7.66 3.79
N TYR A 110 -16.05 -8.91 4.20
CA TYR A 110 -17.30 -9.63 3.99
C TYR A 110 -18.45 -9.05 4.82
N ALA A 111 -18.21 -8.65 6.08
CA ALA A 111 -19.20 -7.99 6.92
C ALA A 111 -19.73 -6.70 6.27
N ARG A 112 -18.87 -5.92 5.60
CA ARG A 112 -19.31 -4.74 4.83
C ARG A 112 -20.23 -5.11 3.67
N TYR A 113 -19.90 -6.17 2.93
CA TYR A 113 -20.72 -6.64 1.81
C TYR A 113 -22.07 -7.15 2.31
N MET A 114 -22.07 -7.92 3.40
CA MET A 114 -23.30 -8.38 4.06
C MET A 114 -24.17 -7.19 4.51
N LYS A 115 -23.56 -6.17 5.13
CA LYS A 115 -24.27 -4.95 5.57
C LYS A 115 -24.89 -4.19 4.39
N ALA A 116 -24.14 -4.01 3.30
CA ALA A 116 -24.63 -3.32 2.12
C ALA A 116 -25.77 -4.07 1.40
N ALA A 117 -25.76 -5.41 1.47
CA ALA A 117 -26.77 -6.27 0.86
C ALA A 117 -27.91 -6.67 1.82
N SER A 118 -27.91 -6.18 3.07
CA SER A 118 -28.82 -6.63 4.14
C SER A 118 -28.85 -8.17 4.31
N LYS A 119 -27.69 -8.82 4.13
CA LYS A 119 -27.54 -10.27 4.22
C LYS A 119 -27.17 -10.72 5.63
N VAL A 120 -27.71 -11.87 6.01
CA VAL A 120 -27.30 -12.69 7.15
C VAL A 120 -26.77 -14.02 6.61
N VAL A 121 -25.72 -14.57 7.23
CA VAL A 121 -25.22 -15.92 6.90
C VAL A 121 -25.93 -16.91 7.81
N ASP A 122 -26.44 -18.00 7.23
CA ASP A 122 -27.01 -19.12 7.97
C ASP A 122 -25.99 -20.27 8.01
N CYS A 123 -25.53 -20.62 9.21
CA CYS A 123 -24.60 -21.72 9.43
C CYS A 123 -25.30 -23.02 9.86
N GLY A 124 -26.63 -23.06 9.89
CA GLY A 124 -27.42 -24.19 10.38
C GLY A 124 -27.58 -24.20 11.91
N ASN A 125 -28.44 -25.10 12.41
CA ASN A 125 -28.78 -25.26 13.84
C ASN A 125 -29.08 -23.92 14.56
N ASN A 126 -29.85 -23.03 13.91
CA ASN A 126 -30.21 -21.70 14.41
C ASN A 126 -29.00 -20.76 14.66
N VAL A 127 -27.83 -21.04 14.07
CA VAL A 127 -26.67 -20.15 14.12
C VAL A 127 -26.71 -19.19 12.93
N HIS A 128 -27.04 -17.94 13.21
CA HIS A 128 -27.08 -16.87 12.23
C HIS A 128 -26.01 -15.82 12.48
N VAL A 129 -25.18 -15.56 11.47
CA VAL A 129 -24.08 -14.61 11.54
C VAL A 129 -24.52 -13.29 10.91
N THR A 130 -24.56 -12.25 11.72
CA THR A 130 -24.86 -10.88 11.28
C THR A 130 -23.55 -10.14 10.94
N PRO A 131 -23.61 -9.05 10.16
CA PRO A 131 -22.44 -8.19 9.96
C PRO A 131 -21.77 -7.76 11.27
N THR A 132 -22.58 -7.40 12.26
CA THR A 132 -22.11 -6.93 13.57
C THR A 132 -21.43 -8.05 14.37
N SER A 133 -21.98 -9.26 14.37
CA SER A 133 -21.36 -10.38 15.08
C SER A 133 -20.02 -10.78 14.44
N LEU A 134 -19.92 -10.74 13.11
CA LEU A 134 -18.67 -11.03 12.39
C LEU A 134 -17.56 -9.99 12.69
N VAL A 135 -17.93 -8.70 12.75
CA VAL A 135 -17.00 -7.63 13.17
C VAL A 135 -16.59 -7.80 14.63
N ASN A 136 -17.50 -8.16 15.53
CA ASN A 136 -17.19 -8.38 16.95
C ASN A 136 -16.27 -9.58 17.16
N PHE A 137 -16.49 -10.68 16.45
CA PHE A 137 -15.57 -11.82 16.45
C PHE A 137 -14.19 -11.43 15.92
N THR A 138 -14.13 -10.66 14.83
CA THR A 138 -12.85 -10.16 14.32
C THR A 138 -12.12 -9.29 15.34
N ARG A 139 -12.85 -8.47 16.10
CA ARG A 139 -12.30 -7.65 17.17
C ARG A 139 -11.62 -8.50 18.25
N THR A 140 -12.19 -9.64 18.66
CA THR A 140 -11.56 -10.48 19.70
C THR A 140 -10.21 -11.02 19.24
N LEU A 141 -10.07 -11.38 17.95
CA LEU A 141 -8.79 -11.82 17.38
C LEU A 141 -7.75 -10.69 17.37
N VAL A 142 -8.16 -9.48 16.98
CA VAL A 142 -7.29 -8.30 16.95
C VAL A 142 -6.86 -7.89 18.36
N ASP A 143 -7.79 -7.89 19.31
CA ASP A 143 -7.49 -7.56 20.70
C ASP A 143 -6.58 -8.64 21.32
N TYR A 144 -6.75 -9.92 20.97
CA TYR A 144 -5.81 -10.98 21.35
C TYR A 144 -4.40 -10.68 20.85
N ILE A 145 -4.22 -10.33 19.56
CA ILE A 145 -2.91 -9.95 18.99
C ILE A 145 -2.29 -8.79 19.79
N LEU A 146 -3.10 -7.90 20.34
CA LEU A 146 -2.64 -6.68 20.99
C LEU A 146 -2.52 -6.74 22.50
N GLY A 147 -2.86 -7.85 23.14
CA GLY A 147 -2.61 -8.09 24.56
C GLY A 147 -3.78 -8.64 25.36
N SER A 148 -4.98 -8.74 24.79
CA SER A 148 -6.14 -9.39 25.42
C SER A 148 -6.05 -10.91 25.30
N ASN A 149 -4.99 -11.49 25.87
CA ASN A 149 -4.67 -12.91 25.84
C ASN A 149 -4.15 -13.36 27.21
N PRO A 150 -4.01 -14.68 27.47
CA PRO A 150 -3.62 -15.18 28.79
C PRO A 150 -2.28 -14.66 29.33
N SER A 151 -1.36 -14.24 28.46
CA SER A 151 -0.05 -13.71 28.86
C SER A 151 -0.04 -12.19 29.03
N GLY A 152 -1.12 -11.48 28.68
CA GLY A 152 -1.18 -10.02 28.71
C GLY A 152 -0.14 -9.35 27.80
N MET A 153 0.38 -10.06 26.80
CA MET A 153 1.47 -9.61 25.93
C MET A 153 0.95 -9.19 24.57
N SER A 154 1.34 -8.01 24.08
CA SER A 154 1.11 -7.65 22.69
C SER A 154 2.08 -8.40 21.78
N TYR A 155 1.56 -9.06 20.76
CA TYR A 155 2.36 -9.66 19.68
C TYR A 155 2.74 -8.64 18.59
N MET A 156 2.47 -7.35 18.79
CA MET A 156 2.99 -6.25 17.99
C MET A 156 4.13 -5.55 18.73
N VAL A 157 5.31 -5.55 18.14
CA VAL A 157 6.51 -4.91 18.69
C VAL A 157 6.26 -3.41 18.88
N GLY A 158 6.56 -2.89 20.06
CA GLY A 158 6.37 -1.48 20.40
C GLY A 158 4.94 -1.10 20.81
N PHE A 159 4.00 -2.05 20.86
CA PHE A 159 2.64 -1.83 21.33
C PHE A 159 2.43 -2.29 22.77
N GLY A 160 1.73 -1.49 23.57
CA GLY A 160 1.47 -1.83 24.98
C GLY A 160 2.72 -1.75 25.86
N GLN A 161 2.59 -2.23 27.10
CA GLN A 161 3.70 -2.27 28.07
C GLN A 161 4.54 -3.55 27.98
N ASN A 162 3.95 -4.64 27.47
CA ASN A 162 4.57 -5.95 27.37
C ASN A 162 4.49 -6.43 25.91
N TYR A 163 5.64 -6.65 25.26
CA TYR A 163 5.74 -7.07 23.87
C TYR A 163 7.08 -7.79 23.59
N PRO A 164 7.19 -8.60 22.52
CA PRO A 164 8.42 -9.30 22.14
C PRO A 164 9.61 -8.36 21.93
N ARG A 165 10.72 -8.67 22.59
CA ARG A 165 12.00 -7.94 22.50
C ARG A 165 13.08 -8.75 21.79
N LYS A 166 12.84 -10.04 21.52
CA LYS A 166 13.79 -10.94 20.88
C LYS A 166 13.14 -11.55 19.64
N ILE A 167 12.77 -10.72 18.68
CA ILE A 167 12.19 -11.18 17.41
C ILE A 167 13.26 -11.75 16.46
N HIS A 168 12.89 -12.72 15.62
CA HIS A 168 13.75 -13.29 14.58
C HIS A 168 13.91 -12.32 13.39
N HIS A 169 14.65 -11.22 13.58
CA HIS A 169 14.87 -10.22 12.53
C HIS A 169 16.29 -9.66 12.56
N ARG A 170 17.07 -9.91 11.50
CA ARG A 170 18.50 -9.53 11.43
C ARG A 170 18.75 -8.04 11.69
N GLY A 171 17.97 -7.16 11.06
CA GLY A 171 18.11 -5.71 11.26
C GLY A 171 17.65 -5.21 12.63
N SER A 172 16.92 -6.04 13.38
CA SER A 172 16.51 -5.73 14.76
C SER A 172 17.59 -6.20 15.73
N VAL A 173 18.17 -7.38 15.48
CA VAL A 173 19.24 -7.99 16.28
C VAL A 173 20.54 -7.21 16.22
N LEU A 174 20.97 -6.77 15.03
CA LEU A 174 22.26 -6.09 14.85
C LEU A 174 22.19 -4.61 15.27
N PRO A 175 23.29 -4.03 15.79
CA PRO A 175 23.31 -2.60 16.13
C PRO A 175 23.08 -1.73 14.90
N SER A 176 22.47 -0.56 15.11
CA SER A 176 22.29 0.42 14.04
C SER A 176 23.63 1.02 13.58
N MET A 177 23.67 1.60 12.38
CA MET A 177 24.85 2.31 11.88
C MET A 177 25.24 3.53 12.75
N ASP A 178 24.28 4.10 13.48
CA ASP A 178 24.53 5.23 14.38
C ASP A 178 25.28 4.78 15.64
N GLN A 179 24.99 3.57 16.12
CA GLN A 179 25.65 2.97 17.29
C GLN A 179 26.94 2.23 16.93
N HIS A 180 27.02 1.67 15.72
CA HIS A 180 28.18 0.91 15.23
C HIS A 180 28.50 1.31 13.77
N PRO A 181 29.19 2.44 13.54
CA PRO A 181 29.48 2.94 12.19
C PRO A 181 30.54 2.11 11.44
N GLN A 182 31.31 1.29 12.16
CA GLN A 182 32.32 0.40 11.58
C GLN A 182 31.67 -0.81 10.88
N HIS A 183 32.40 -1.41 9.95
CA HIS A 183 31.98 -2.64 9.28
C HIS A 183 31.78 -3.79 10.29
N ILE A 184 30.74 -4.59 10.09
CA ILE A 184 30.48 -5.85 10.82
C ILE A 184 30.81 -7.00 9.86
N ASP A 185 31.76 -7.85 10.24
CA ASP A 185 32.15 -9.00 9.42
C ASP A 185 31.06 -10.10 9.42
N CYS A 186 31.06 -10.97 8.41
CA CYS A 186 29.97 -11.92 8.11
C CYS A 186 29.49 -12.76 9.31
N ASN A 187 30.39 -13.13 10.23
CA ASN A 187 30.08 -13.96 11.40
C ASN A 187 30.01 -13.17 12.71
N ALA A 188 30.39 -11.89 12.70
CA ALA A 188 30.40 -11.06 13.91
C ALA A 188 28.98 -10.79 14.44
N GLY A 189 27.96 -10.94 13.59
CA GLY A 189 26.55 -10.86 13.99
C GLY A 189 26.05 -12.04 14.84
N TYR A 190 26.79 -13.15 14.87
CA TYR A 190 26.34 -14.39 15.53
C TYR A 190 26.21 -14.24 17.05
N SER A 191 27.11 -13.49 17.68
CA SER A 191 27.05 -13.19 19.11
C SER A 191 25.78 -12.40 19.49
N TYR A 192 25.35 -11.46 18.64
CA TYR A 192 24.10 -10.73 18.83
C TYR A 192 22.87 -11.63 18.67
N PHE A 193 22.91 -12.58 17.72
CA PHE A 193 21.80 -13.49 17.48
C PHE A 193 21.65 -14.56 18.58
N HIS A 194 22.75 -15.07 19.13
CA HIS A 194 22.72 -16.04 20.24
C HIS A 194 22.71 -15.39 21.64
N GLY A 195 22.87 -14.07 21.71
CA GLY A 195 22.82 -13.31 22.95
C GLY A 195 21.43 -13.33 23.59
N ASN A 196 21.40 -13.31 24.93
CA ASN A 196 20.16 -13.28 25.70
C ASN A 196 19.60 -11.87 25.88
N ASP A 197 20.34 -10.82 25.53
CA ASP A 197 19.87 -9.44 25.61
C ASP A 197 18.75 -9.17 24.60
N PRO A 198 17.87 -8.19 24.83
CA PRO A 198 16.95 -7.67 23.82
C PRO A 198 17.63 -7.36 22.48
N ASN A 199 16.85 -7.34 21.41
CA ASN A 199 17.31 -6.86 20.11
C ASN A 199 17.80 -5.40 20.23
N GLN A 200 18.84 -5.04 19.48
CA GLN A 200 19.44 -3.71 19.54
C GLN A 200 18.50 -2.61 19.03
N ASN A 201 17.58 -2.96 18.11
CA ASN A 201 16.58 -2.05 17.58
C ASN A 201 15.18 -2.65 17.71
N ASP A 202 14.23 -1.89 18.25
CA ASP A 202 12.81 -2.26 18.24
C ASP A 202 12.24 -2.11 16.82
N LEU A 203 11.78 -3.22 16.23
CA LEU A 203 11.09 -3.20 14.94
C LEU A 203 9.61 -2.79 15.13
N THR A 204 9.40 -1.54 15.56
CA THR A 204 8.09 -1.03 15.97
C THR A 204 7.02 -1.24 14.89
N GLY A 205 5.88 -1.79 15.29
CA GLY A 205 4.75 -2.10 14.43
C GLY A 205 4.81 -3.48 13.76
N ALA A 206 5.93 -4.21 13.87
CA ALA A 206 6.01 -5.58 13.39
C ALA A 206 5.14 -6.52 14.24
N VAL A 207 4.34 -7.34 13.58
CA VAL A 207 3.56 -8.39 14.23
C VAL A 207 4.28 -9.72 14.03
N VAL A 208 4.57 -10.41 15.13
CA VAL A 208 5.28 -11.69 15.12
C VAL A 208 4.33 -12.86 14.84
N GLY A 209 4.88 -14.05 14.57
CA GLY A 209 4.12 -15.27 14.35
C GLY A 209 3.17 -15.69 15.48
N GLY A 210 3.47 -15.29 16.72
CA GLY A 210 2.56 -15.42 17.86
C GLY A 210 2.72 -16.71 18.67
N PRO A 211 1.80 -16.98 19.62
CA PRO A 211 1.91 -18.11 20.53
C PRO A 211 1.63 -19.45 19.84
N GLY A 212 1.97 -20.54 20.52
CA GLY A 212 1.52 -21.88 20.13
C GLY A 212 0.02 -22.11 20.41
N GLU A 213 -0.46 -23.31 20.07
CA GLU A 213 -1.84 -23.75 20.31
C GLU A 213 -2.23 -23.72 21.81
N ASP A 214 -1.25 -23.76 22.71
CA ASP A 214 -1.41 -23.70 24.17
C ASP A 214 -1.33 -22.27 24.74
N ASP A 215 -1.44 -21.24 23.89
CA ASP A 215 -1.27 -19.81 24.21
C ASP A 215 0.14 -19.43 24.70
N LYS A 216 1.11 -20.36 24.70
CA LYS A 216 2.46 -20.05 25.18
C LYS A 216 3.32 -19.42 24.11
N TYR A 217 3.90 -18.29 24.50
CA TYR A 217 4.88 -17.55 23.73
C TYR A 217 6.18 -17.42 24.52
N GLU A 218 7.27 -17.90 23.95
CA GLU A 218 8.61 -17.64 24.47
C GLU A 218 9.23 -16.53 23.61
N ASP A 219 9.65 -15.44 24.24
CA ASP A 219 10.31 -14.33 23.54
C ASP A 219 11.76 -14.72 23.20
N SER A 220 11.90 -15.55 22.17
CA SER A 220 13.16 -16.13 21.72
C SER A 220 13.30 -16.01 20.21
N ARG A 221 14.35 -15.30 19.77
CA ARG A 221 14.67 -15.12 18.34
C ARG A 221 15.14 -16.39 17.68
N ILE A 222 15.42 -17.45 18.43
CA ILE A 222 15.79 -18.75 17.89
C ILE A 222 14.54 -19.51 17.44
N ASP A 223 13.41 -19.32 18.13
CA ASP A 223 12.11 -19.83 17.72
C ASP A 223 11.51 -18.93 16.62
N ALA A 224 11.96 -19.11 15.39
CA ALA A 224 11.47 -18.36 14.24
C ALA A 224 9.96 -18.56 14.02
N THR A 225 9.43 -19.75 14.32
CA THR A 225 8.01 -20.06 14.15
C THR A 225 7.10 -19.10 14.93
N LYS A 226 7.51 -18.70 16.14
CA LYS A 226 6.75 -17.76 16.97
C LYS A 226 7.22 -16.31 16.81
N SER A 227 8.53 -16.09 16.67
CA SER A 227 9.15 -14.77 16.80
C SER A 227 9.41 -14.04 15.48
N GLU A 228 9.21 -14.69 14.33
CA GLU A 228 9.45 -14.09 13.03
C GLU A 228 8.32 -13.12 12.64
N PRO A 229 8.64 -11.84 12.35
CA PRO A 229 7.71 -10.94 11.71
C PRO A 229 7.78 -11.07 10.19
N THR A 230 6.64 -11.01 9.51
CA THR A 230 6.60 -11.08 8.05
C THR A 230 5.69 -10.02 7.45
N THR A 231 5.98 -9.65 6.20
CA THR A 231 5.19 -8.64 5.48
C THR A 231 3.75 -9.08 5.27
N TYR A 232 3.51 -10.38 5.10
CA TYR A 232 2.18 -10.95 4.88
C TYR A 232 1.35 -11.11 6.17
N ILE A 233 1.95 -11.02 7.37
CA ILE A 233 1.18 -10.83 8.61
C ILE A 233 0.71 -9.36 8.71
N ASN A 234 1.64 -8.42 8.54
CA ASN A 234 1.38 -7.00 8.70
C ASN A 234 0.44 -6.42 7.63
N ALA A 235 0.54 -6.86 6.38
CA ALA A 235 -0.26 -6.33 5.27
C ALA A 235 -1.79 -6.44 5.50
N PRO A 236 -2.36 -7.63 5.79
CA PRO A 236 -3.78 -7.75 6.11
C PRO A 236 -4.12 -7.09 7.45
N PHE A 237 -3.21 -7.06 8.43
CA PHE A 237 -3.46 -6.40 9.71
C PHE A 237 -3.72 -4.90 9.55
N VAL A 238 -2.95 -4.21 8.71
CA VAL A 238 -3.20 -2.80 8.35
C VAL A 238 -4.58 -2.62 7.71
N GLY A 239 -5.00 -3.54 6.83
CA GLY A 239 -6.30 -3.48 6.16
C GLY A 239 -7.50 -3.55 7.11
N ILE A 240 -7.37 -4.24 8.24
CA ILE A 240 -8.40 -4.31 9.29
C ILE A 240 -8.65 -2.92 9.91
N HIS A 241 -7.60 -2.10 10.04
CA HIS A 241 -7.68 -0.80 10.72
C HIS A 241 -8.27 0.32 9.88
N GLU A 242 -8.31 0.16 8.55
CA GLU A 242 -8.90 1.16 7.66
C GLU A 242 -10.44 1.13 7.66
N ASP A 243 -11.06 0.11 8.24
CA ASP A 243 -12.51 0.06 8.37
C ASP A 243 -13.01 0.86 9.59
N GLU A 244 -13.78 1.91 9.30
CA GLU A 244 -14.24 2.89 10.29
C GLU A 244 -15.17 2.28 11.37
N ASP A 245 -15.96 1.26 11.03
CA ASP A 245 -16.88 0.60 11.98
C ASP A 245 -16.15 -0.42 12.86
N ALA A 246 -15.13 -1.11 12.33
CA ALA A 246 -14.24 -1.97 13.12
C ALA A 246 -13.31 -1.14 14.03
N ALA A 247 -12.82 0.00 13.54
CA ALA A 247 -11.89 0.90 14.23
C ALA A 247 -12.56 1.75 15.32
N LYS A 248 -13.86 2.07 15.23
CA LYS A 248 -14.55 2.96 16.19
C LYS A 248 -14.54 2.47 17.65
N LYS A 249 -14.27 1.19 17.92
CA LYS A 249 -14.35 0.57 19.26
C LYS A 249 -13.18 -0.35 19.63
N THR A 250 -12.11 -0.41 18.84
CA THR A 250 -10.92 -1.21 19.17
C THR A 250 -9.94 -0.40 20.01
N SER A 251 -9.21 -1.09 20.89
CA SER A 251 -8.03 -0.63 21.67
C SER A 251 -7.02 0.19 20.84
N ILE A 252 -7.02 -0.06 19.53
CA ILE A 252 -6.17 0.54 18.51
C ILE A 252 -6.52 2.00 18.23
N ARG A 253 -7.81 2.38 18.22
CA ARG A 253 -8.17 3.79 18.01
C ARG A 253 -7.69 4.64 19.17
N GLU A 254 -7.82 4.14 20.40
CA GLU A 254 -7.24 4.79 21.58
C GLU A 254 -5.72 4.87 21.48
N ALA A 255 -5.04 3.82 21.01
CA ALA A 255 -3.60 3.87 20.81
C ALA A 255 -3.14 4.79 19.66
N TYR A 256 -3.88 4.86 18.54
CA TYR A 256 -3.63 5.77 17.42
C TYR A 256 -3.88 7.24 17.81
N TRP A 257 -4.97 7.53 18.53
CA TRP A 257 -5.33 8.89 18.95
C TRP A 257 -4.53 9.37 20.17
N ASN A 258 -4.17 8.48 21.10
CA ASN A 258 -3.30 8.79 22.25
C ASN A 258 -1.80 8.75 21.87
N GLY A 259 -1.45 8.59 20.58
CA GLY A 259 -0.09 8.66 20.08
C GLY A 259 0.84 7.49 20.47
N ARG A 260 0.29 6.38 21.00
CA ARG A 260 1.04 5.17 21.38
C ARG A 260 1.30 4.24 20.19
N LEU A 261 0.38 4.18 19.23
CA LEU A 261 0.63 3.68 17.87
C LEU A 261 0.88 4.86 16.96
N ARG A 262 2.12 5.35 16.96
CA ARG A 262 2.63 5.85 15.69
C ARG A 262 3.13 4.60 14.99
N PHE A 263 2.47 4.16 13.91
CA PHE A 263 3.27 3.68 12.80
C PHE A 263 4.26 4.82 12.58
N GLN A 264 5.50 4.66 13.03
CA GLN A 264 6.60 5.47 12.56
C GLN A 264 6.78 5.06 11.10
N LEU A 265 5.81 5.44 10.25
CA LEU A 265 6.08 5.73 8.86
C LEU A 265 7.35 6.54 8.92
N SER A 266 8.44 5.94 8.45
CA SER A 266 9.75 6.57 8.52
C SER A 266 9.59 8.02 8.07
N HIS A 267 10.34 8.95 8.65
CA HIS A 267 10.17 10.36 8.35
C HIS A 267 10.14 10.65 6.83
N GLY A 268 10.79 9.79 6.03
CA GLY A 268 10.68 9.73 4.57
C GLY A 268 9.28 9.47 4.01
N TYR A 269 8.53 8.46 4.48
CA TYR A 269 7.17 8.19 4.00
C TYR A 269 6.19 9.33 4.32
N GLN A 270 6.31 9.95 5.50
CA GLN A 270 5.53 11.15 5.83
C GLN A 270 5.86 12.33 4.91
N LYS A 271 7.15 12.55 4.61
CA LYS A 271 7.60 13.55 3.64
C LYS A 271 7.05 13.27 2.24
N VAL A 272 7.03 12.01 1.82
CA VAL A 272 6.46 11.60 0.52
C VAL A 272 4.95 11.84 0.47
N ALA A 273 4.20 11.47 1.51
CA ALA A 273 2.75 11.69 1.57
C ALA A 273 2.43 13.20 1.55
N LYS A 274 3.11 14.00 2.38
CA LYS A 274 2.96 15.45 2.42
C LYS A 274 3.36 16.10 1.09
N GLY A 275 4.45 15.63 0.48
CA GLY A 275 4.89 16.10 -0.83
C GLY A 275 3.91 15.76 -1.95
N LYS A 276 3.31 14.56 -1.95
CA LYS A 276 2.24 14.17 -2.89
C LYS A 276 0.98 15.02 -2.73
N SER A 277 0.60 15.36 -1.50
CA SER A 277 -0.55 16.23 -1.25
C SER A 277 -0.30 17.66 -1.76
N ARG A 278 0.89 18.23 -1.47
CA ARG A 278 1.29 19.54 -2.00
C ARG A 278 1.37 19.55 -3.53
N LEU A 279 1.95 18.51 -4.13
CA LEU A 279 2.04 18.40 -5.58
C LEU A 279 0.67 18.27 -6.24
N TYR A 280 -0.29 17.60 -5.59
CA TYR A 280 -1.68 17.55 -6.09
C TYR A 280 -2.32 18.93 -6.17
N ALA A 281 -2.19 19.74 -5.12
CA ALA A 281 -2.72 21.10 -5.11
C ALA A 281 -2.10 21.95 -6.23
N LEU A 282 -0.78 21.84 -6.44
CA LEU A 282 -0.08 22.57 -7.50
C LEU A 282 -0.51 22.11 -8.90
N ILE A 283 -0.63 20.79 -9.15
CA ILE A 283 -1.13 20.25 -10.43
C ILE A 283 -2.57 20.72 -10.68
N LEU A 284 -3.41 20.77 -9.64
CA LEU A 284 -4.78 21.28 -9.77
C LEU A 284 -4.79 22.77 -10.15
N THR A 285 -3.98 23.60 -9.49
CA THR A 285 -3.84 25.01 -9.85
C THR A 285 -3.34 25.18 -11.28
N GLN A 286 -2.34 24.38 -11.70
CA GLN A 286 -1.86 24.41 -13.08
C GLN A 286 -2.92 23.96 -14.08
N ALA A 287 -3.78 23.01 -13.72
CA ALA A 287 -4.88 22.59 -14.60
C ALA A 287 -5.93 23.69 -14.78
N VAL A 288 -6.26 24.42 -13.71
CA VAL A 288 -7.16 25.59 -13.79
C VAL A 288 -6.56 26.68 -14.66
N VAL A 289 -5.28 27.01 -14.45
CA VAL A 289 -4.56 27.93 -15.32
C VAL A 289 -4.61 27.38 -16.75
N GLN A 290 -4.24 26.12 -17.00
CA GLN A 290 -4.24 25.55 -18.35
C GLN A 290 -5.59 25.68 -19.07
N LEU A 291 -6.70 25.42 -18.37
CA LEU A 291 -8.06 25.53 -18.90
C LEU A 291 -8.39 26.94 -19.40
N ILE A 292 -7.97 27.99 -18.69
CA ILE A 292 -8.15 29.38 -19.13
C ILE A 292 -7.46 29.64 -20.48
N GLY A 293 -6.41 28.87 -20.81
CA GLY A 293 -5.54 29.13 -21.97
C GLY A 293 -5.98 28.35 -23.18
N VAL A 294 -6.53 27.16 -22.94
CA VAL A 294 -7.35 26.46 -23.92
C VAL A 294 -8.51 27.36 -24.35
N LEU A 295 -9.21 27.97 -23.40
CA LEU A 295 -10.32 28.88 -23.71
C LEU A 295 -9.84 30.12 -24.48
N TYR A 296 -8.73 30.73 -24.07
CA TYR A 296 -8.13 31.87 -24.76
C TYR A 296 -7.75 31.55 -26.20
N THR A 297 -6.97 30.49 -26.41
CA THR A 297 -6.52 30.05 -27.75
C THR A 297 -7.70 29.71 -28.67
N PHE A 298 -8.76 29.13 -28.11
CA PHE A 298 -10.00 28.86 -28.84
C PHE A 298 -10.72 30.15 -29.27
N LEU A 299 -10.89 31.10 -28.34
CA LEU A 299 -11.52 32.40 -28.62
C LEU A 299 -10.72 33.23 -29.63
N SER A 300 -9.39 33.22 -29.53
CA SER A 300 -8.51 33.93 -30.46
C SER A 300 -8.60 33.36 -31.88
N THR A 301 -8.64 32.03 -32.01
CA THR A 301 -8.76 31.35 -33.33
C THR A 301 -10.14 31.60 -33.96
N SER A 302 -11.18 31.76 -33.14
CA SER A 302 -12.54 32.05 -33.62
C SER A 302 -12.72 33.49 -34.13
N ASN A 303 -11.82 34.42 -33.78
CA ASN A 303 -11.92 35.84 -34.11
C ASN A 303 -11.22 36.23 -35.43
N GLY A 304 -10.69 35.26 -36.20
CA GLY A 304 -10.18 35.48 -37.55
C GLY A 304 -8.66 35.68 -37.68
N ASP A 305 -7.93 35.74 -36.56
CA ASP A 305 -6.47 35.58 -36.56
C ASP A 305 -6.16 34.09 -36.73
N GLY A 306 -5.34 33.74 -37.73
CA GLY A 306 -4.97 32.35 -38.00
C GLY A 306 -4.36 31.64 -36.76
N PRO A 307 -4.33 30.29 -36.75
CA PRO A 307 -3.92 29.54 -35.57
C PRO A 307 -2.46 29.84 -35.17
N ASP A 308 -2.25 30.39 -33.97
CA ASP A 308 -0.91 30.55 -33.41
C ASP A 308 -0.36 29.18 -33.00
N VAL A 309 0.51 28.65 -33.86
CA VAL A 309 1.17 27.36 -33.70
C VAL A 309 1.92 27.28 -32.36
N ILE A 310 2.49 28.40 -31.87
CA ILE A 310 3.22 28.42 -30.60
C ILE A 310 2.24 28.30 -29.42
N ALA A 311 1.14 29.06 -29.46
CA ALA A 311 0.11 29.00 -28.43
C ALA A 311 -0.53 27.59 -28.35
N ILE A 312 -0.89 26.99 -29.49
CA ILE A 312 -1.44 25.63 -29.57
C ILE A 312 -0.43 24.59 -29.03
N SER A 313 0.84 24.72 -29.41
CA SER A 313 1.90 23.82 -28.94
C SER A 313 2.11 23.93 -27.43
N SER A 314 2.09 25.15 -26.87
CA SER A 314 2.20 25.38 -25.43
C SER A 314 1.02 24.75 -24.67
N VAL A 315 -0.19 24.87 -25.22
CA VAL A 315 -1.41 24.31 -24.63
C VAL A 315 -1.39 22.78 -24.65
N ALA A 316 -0.97 22.18 -25.77
CA ALA A 316 -0.87 20.73 -25.93
C ALA A 316 0.18 20.12 -25.00
N ILE A 317 1.40 20.68 -24.99
CA ILE A 317 2.50 20.21 -24.13
C ILE A 317 2.13 20.36 -22.65
N GLY A 318 1.55 21.49 -22.26
CA GLY A 318 1.08 21.71 -20.89
C GLY A 318 0.03 20.67 -20.47
N SER A 319 -0.95 20.38 -21.32
CA SER A 319 -2.01 19.41 -21.03
C SER A 319 -1.47 17.98 -20.87
N ILE A 320 -0.60 17.54 -21.78
CA ILE A 320 0.06 16.24 -21.70
C ILE A 320 0.93 16.15 -20.43
N SER A 321 1.66 17.21 -20.10
CA SER A 321 2.50 17.24 -18.90
C SER A 321 1.69 17.02 -17.62
N LEU A 322 0.50 17.63 -17.49
CA LEU A 322 -0.35 17.49 -16.31
C LEU A 322 -0.86 16.05 -16.12
N ILE A 323 -1.23 15.38 -17.21
CA ILE A 323 -1.63 13.96 -17.18
C ILE A 323 -0.46 13.10 -16.70
N ILE A 324 0.74 13.33 -17.22
CA ILE A 324 1.97 12.62 -16.82
C ILE A 324 2.30 12.90 -15.35
N GLY A 325 2.13 14.15 -14.90
CA GLY A 325 2.38 14.58 -13.52
C GLY A 325 1.44 13.89 -12.52
N GLU A 326 0.14 13.87 -12.81
CA GLU A 326 -0.85 13.22 -11.95
C GLU A 326 -0.63 11.69 -11.92
N LEU A 327 -0.32 11.08 -13.06
CA LEU A 327 0.00 9.66 -13.14
C LEU A 327 1.29 9.32 -12.36
N GLY A 328 2.33 10.15 -12.49
CA GLY A 328 3.59 10.02 -11.77
C GLY A 328 3.41 10.14 -10.25
N ARG A 329 2.59 11.11 -9.81
CA ARG A 329 2.25 11.33 -8.39
C ARG A 329 1.45 10.18 -7.80
N ARG A 330 0.39 9.71 -8.47
CA ARG A 330 -0.45 8.59 -8.01
C ARG A 330 0.33 7.28 -7.94
N ARG A 331 1.09 6.96 -8.99
CA ARG A 331 1.86 5.70 -9.07
C ARG A 331 3.24 5.77 -8.41
N SER A 332 3.62 6.91 -7.82
CA SER A 332 4.93 7.13 -7.18
C SER A 332 6.12 6.84 -8.10
N ARG A 333 6.01 7.16 -9.40
CA ARG A 333 7.07 6.87 -10.38
C ARG A 333 7.95 8.09 -10.64
N VAL A 334 9.20 8.01 -10.18
CA VAL A 334 10.22 9.07 -10.33
C VAL A 334 10.45 9.45 -11.79
N SER A 335 10.45 8.49 -12.73
CA SER A 335 10.63 8.77 -14.16
C SER A 335 9.54 9.67 -14.72
N LEU A 336 8.28 9.39 -14.40
CA LEU A 336 7.14 10.20 -14.84
C LEU A 336 7.18 11.61 -14.23
N LEU A 337 7.56 11.74 -12.95
CA LEU A 337 7.71 13.03 -12.30
C LEU A 337 8.82 13.89 -12.94
N LYS A 338 9.92 13.29 -13.40
CA LYS A 338 10.96 13.98 -14.17
C LYS A 338 10.44 14.46 -15.52
N VAL A 339 9.71 13.60 -16.24
CA VAL A 339 9.10 13.97 -17.54
C VAL A 339 8.11 15.11 -17.37
N TYR A 340 7.24 15.06 -16.35
CA TYR A 340 6.33 16.15 -16.00
C TYR A 340 7.08 17.46 -15.75
N MET A 341 8.13 17.44 -14.92
CA MET A 341 8.91 18.62 -14.57
C MET A 341 9.54 19.28 -15.81
N VAL A 342 10.08 18.49 -16.73
CA VAL A 342 10.67 19.00 -17.98
C VAL A 342 9.58 19.52 -18.93
N ALA A 343 8.56 18.70 -19.21
CA ALA A 343 7.52 19.04 -20.18
C ALA A 343 6.70 20.27 -19.76
N SER A 344 6.35 20.40 -18.47
CA SER A 344 5.65 21.58 -17.95
C SER A 344 6.49 22.85 -18.04
N SER A 345 7.81 22.74 -17.83
CA SER A 345 8.74 23.89 -17.99
C SER A 345 8.84 24.33 -19.46
N VAL A 346 8.89 23.37 -20.40
CA VAL A 346 8.85 23.66 -21.84
C VAL A 346 7.52 24.34 -22.22
N GLY A 347 6.39 23.86 -21.70
CA GLY A 347 5.09 24.47 -21.93
C GLY A 347 5.05 25.95 -21.53
N ILE A 348 5.58 26.29 -20.35
CA ILE A 348 5.63 27.68 -19.85
C ILE A 348 6.61 28.54 -20.64
N LEU A 349 7.76 28.01 -21.05
CA LEU A 349 8.69 28.73 -21.93
C LEU A 349 8.03 29.10 -23.27
N LEU A 350 7.25 28.19 -23.84
CA LEU A 350 6.47 28.45 -25.06
C LEU A 350 5.37 29.49 -24.81
N SER A 351 4.68 29.45 -23.66
CA SER A 351 3.69 30.48 -23.29
C SER A 351 4.34 31.86 -23.09
N MET A 352 5.53 31.93 -22.48
CA MET A 352 6.28 33.19 -22.38
C MET A 352 6.73 33.72 -23.74
N ALA A 353 7.14 32.83 -24.65
CA ALA A 353 7.46 33.20 -26.04
C ALA A 353 6.22 33.72 -26.80
N CYS A 354 5.04 33.18 -26.50
CA CYS A 354 3.76 33.68 -27.01
C CYS A 354 3.48 35.11 -26.54
N VAL A 355 3.63 35.36 -25.23
CA VAL A 355 3.44 36.72 -24.65
C VAL A 355 4.48 37.70 -25.18
N ALA A 356 5.74 37.29 -25.33
CA ALA A 356 6.82 38.15 -25.82
C ALA A 356 6.68 38.54 -27.30
N LYS A 357 5.94 37.75 -28.10
CA LYS A 357 5.52 38.15 -29.44
C LYS A 357 4.39 39.19 -29.44
N GLY A 358 3.64 39.27 -28.34
CA GLY A 358 2.59 40.27 -28.14
C GLY A 358 3.17 41.68 -27.99
N SER A 359 2.47 42.68 -28.54
CA SER A 359 2.89 44.09 -28.55
C SER A 359 2.57 44.82 -27.23
N LEU A 360 2.86 44.21 -26.08
CA LEU A 360 2.61 44.83 -24.77
C LEU A 360 3.87 45.55 -24.27
N THR A 361 3.92 46.88 -24.36
CA THR A 361 5.03 47.68 -23.79
C THR A 361 4.65 48.28 -22.45
N LEU A 362 5.63 48.53 -21.56
CA LEU A 362 5.37 49.12 -20.24
C LEU A 362 4.70 50.51 -20.33
N ALA A 363 4.87 51.21 -21.45
CA ALA A 363 4.28 52.52 -21.73
C ALA A 363 2.76 52.45 -22.02
N ASP A 364 2.26 51.31 -22.51
CA ASP A 364 0.84 51.13 -22.85
C ASP A 364 -0.06 51.05 -21.60
N LEU A 365 0.52 50.69 -20.44
CA LEU A 365 -0.19 50.58 -19.16
C LEU A 365 -0.62 51.95 -18.56
N GLN A 366 -0.14 53.07 -19.11
CA GLN A 366 -0.43 54.43 -18.61
C GLN A 366 -1.57 55.15 -19.36
N ILE A 367 -2.16 54.54 -20.40
CA ILE A 367 -3.13 55.21 -21.29
C ILE A 367 -4.58 54.88 -20.90
N SER A 368 -5.46 55.91 -20.86
CA SER A 368 -6.87 55.80 -20.46
C SER A 368 -7.75 54.86 -21.31
N SER A 369 -7.32 54.48 -22.52
CA SER A 369 -8.04 53.58 -23.44
C SER A 369 -7.50 52.14 -23.46
N PHE A 370 -6.60 51.79 -22.53
CA PHE A 370 -5.92 50.49 -22.44
C PHE A 370 -6.88 49.28 -22.38
N TRP A 371 -7.99 49.41 -21.64
CA TRP A 371 -8.96 48.33 -21.46
C TRP A 371 -9.75 47.97 -22.73
N GLU A 372 -9.92 48.91 -23.65
CA GLU A 372 -10.68 48.69 -24.89
C GLU A 372 -9.89 47.90 -25.93
N THR A 373 -8.56 48.10 -25.99
CA THR A 373 -7.71 47.59 -27.07
C THR A 373 -6.84 46.39 -26.67
N LYS A 374 -6.54 46.21 -25.37
CA LYS A 374 -5.50 45.27 -24.89
C LYS A 374 -5.93 44.30 -23.79
N LYS A 375 -7.23 44.16 -23.51
CA LYS A 375 -7.75 43.28 -22.43
C LYS A 375 -7.32 41.81 -22.54
N PHE A 376 -7.23 41.28 -23.76
CA PHE A 376 -6.86 39.89 -24.02
C PHE A 376 -5.36 39.64 -23.78
N ASP A 377 -4.51 40.56 -24.25
CA ASP A 377 -3.06 40.53 -24.02
C ASP A 377 -2.72 40.64 -22.51
N LEU A 378 -3.45 41.47 -21.76
CA LEU A 378 -3.30 41.58 -20.30
C LEU A 378 -3.65 40.27 -19.58
N VAL A 379 -4.74 39.61 -19.98
CA VAL A 379 -5.17 38.34 -19.38
C VAL A 379 -4.12 37.25 -19.64
N GLU A 380 -3.59 37.17 -20.87
CA GLU A 380 -2.58 36.18 -21.24
C GLU A 380 -1.22 36.42 -20.54
N ALA A 381 -0.82 37.70 -20.40
CA ALA A 381 0.37 38.07 -19.63
C ALA A 381 0.21 37.72 -18.14
N THR A 382 -0.92 38.09 -17.53
CA THR A 382 -1.21 37.82 -16.10
C THR A 382 -1.24 36.32 -15.81
N ARG A 383 -1.94 35.56 -16.67
CA ARG A 383 -1.98 34.11 -16.64
C ARG A 383 -0.58 33.50 -16.72
N THR A 384 0.25 33.96 -17.64
CA THR A 384 1.62 33.43 -17.83
C THR A 384 2.50 33.69 -16.61
N VAL A 385 2.36 34.85 -15.96
CA VAL A 385 3.04 35.16 -14.68
C VAL A 385 2.58 34.20 -13.58
N ILE A 386 1.27 33.98 -13.43
CA ILE A 386 0.73 33.02 -12.44
C ILE A 386 1.24 31.60 -12.73
N ALA A 387 1.22 31.17 -13.99
CA ALA A 387 1.72 29.86 -14.41
C ALA A 387 3.20 29.66 -14.05
N PHE A 388 4.03 30.68 -14.31
CA PHE A 388 5.45 30.68 -13.98
C PHE A 388 5.70 30.58 -12.47
N LEU A 389 4.97 31.36 -11.65
CA LEU A 389 5.07 31.30 -10.20
C LEU A 389 4.70 29.90 -9.67
N VAL A 390 3.57 29.36 -10.11
CA VAL A 390 3.12 28.01 -9.70
C VAL A 390 4.14 26.94 -10.12
N GLN A 391 4.78 27.09 -11.28
CA GLN A 391 5.79 26.17 -11.76
C GLN A 391 7.05 26.13 -10.89
N ILE A 392 7.50 27.27 -10.36
CA ILE A 392 8.64 27.30 -9.43
C ILE A 392 8.36 26.41 -8.21
N PHE A 393 7.16 26.57 -7.62
CA PHE A 393 6.73 25.75 -6.49
C PHE A 393 6.54 24.27 -6.88
N ALA A 394 6.05 24.00 -8.09
CA ALA A 394 5.87 22.64 -8.62
C ALA A 394 7.21 21.94 -8.81
N ILE A 395 8.23 22.60 -9.38
CA ILE A 395 9.59 22.08 -9.55
C ILE A 395 10.21 21.77 -8.20
N SER A 396 10.15 22.73 -7.25
CA SER A 396 10.70 22.57 -5.91
C SER A 396 10.05 21.38 -5.17
N THR A 397 8.72 21.32 -5.19
CA THR A 397 7.97 20.22 -4.56
C THR A 397 8.26 18.88 -5.22
N THR A 398 8.33 18.83 -6.56
CA THR A 398 8.62 17.60 -7.32
C THR A 398 10.05 17.11 -7.06
N THR A 399 11.02 18.02 -7.00
CA THR A 399 12.43 17.69 -6.71
C THR A 399 12.58 17.15 -5.30
N SER A 400 11.97 17.82 -4.32
CA SER A 400 11.92 17.35 -2.93
C SER A 400 11.24 15.98 -2.84
N LEU A 401 10.13 15.79 -3.55
CA LEU A 401 9.39 14.53 -3.57
C LEU A 401 10.22 13.40 -4.17
N ILE A 402 10.86 13.61 -5.32
CA ILE A 402 11.76 12.64 -5.97
C ILE A 402 12.92 12.27 -5.05
N GLY A 403 13.51 13.25 -4.37
CA GLY A 403 14.60 13.03 -3.41
C GLY A 403 14.18 12.14 -2.24
N ASN A 404 12.95 12.32 -1.74
CA ASN A 404 12.39 11.50 -0.67
C ASN A 404 11.82 10.15 -1.15
N MET A 405 11.54 9.99 -2.46
CA MET A 405 11.09 8.73 -3.08
C MET A 405 12.26 7.82 -3.50
N SER A 406 13.46 8.38 -3.65
CA SER A 406 14.66 7.63 -4.01
C SER A 406 15.37 7.16 -2.74
N PRO A 407 15.92 5.93 -2.68
CA PRO A 407 16.81 5.54 -1.59
C PRO A 407 17.92 6.59 -1.44
N PRO A 408 18.33 6.95 -0.20
CA PRO A 408 19.36 7.96 -0.01
C PRO A 408 20.59 7.57 -0.83
N LYS A 409 20.99 8.43 -1.78
CA LYS A 409 22.27 8.26 -2.46
C LYS A 409 23.33 8.37 -1.37
N ARG A 410 24.04 7.27 -1.09
CA ARG A 410 25.28 7.32 -0.31
C ARG A 410 26.12 8.43 -0.92
N ALA A 411 26.55 9.38 -0.10
CA ALA A 411 27.63 10.27 -0.47
C ALA A 411 28.79 9.35 -0.90
N SER A 412 29.05 9.33 -2.21
CA SER A 412 30.20 8.67 -2.78
C SER A 412 31.43 9.40 -2.27
N LYS A 413 31.93 9.03 -1.09
CA LYS A 413 33.36 9.15 -0.84
C LYS A 413 34.01 8.06 -1.68
N THR A 414 34.50 8.45 -2.84
CA THR A 414 35.48 7.70 -3.61
C THR A 414 36.69 7.49 -2.70
N ASN A 415 36.79 6.31 -2.10
CA ASN A 415 38.06 5.84 -1.55
C ASN A 415 38.79 5.06 -2.65
N GLU A 416 40.09 5.31 -2.70
CA GLU A 416 41.08 5.12 -3.76
C GLU A 416 41.37 3.68 -4.22
N LYS A 417 40.50 2.71 -3.95
CA LYS A 417 40.76 1.31 -4.29
C LYS A 417 39.63 0.73 -5.11
N GLY A 418 39.66 1.02 -6.41
CA GLY A 418 38.71 0.60 -7.45
C GLY A 418 38.15 -0.83 -7.31
N LEU A 419 37.14 -0.98 -6.46
CA LEU A 419 36.33 -2.19 -6.32
C LEU A 419 34.86 -1.81 -6.40
N LYS A 420 34.18 -2.38 -7.40
CA LYS A 420 32.73 -2.27 -7.58
C LYS A 420 32.03 -3.09 -6.49
N THR A 421 31.31 -2.43 -5.60
CA THR A 421 30.27 -3.07 -4.78
C THR A 421 29.09 -3.45 -5.67
N LEU A 422 28.83 -4.75 -5.82
CA LEU A 422 27.60 -5.27 -6.42
C LEU A 422 26.43 -5.02 -5.44
N SER A 423 25.41 -4.32 -5.93
CA SER A 423 24.14 -4.09 -5.24
C SER A 423 23.06 -4.94 -5.91
N PHE A 424 22.24 -5.63 -5.13
CA PHE A 424 21.08 -6.41 -5.55
C PHE A 424 19.90 -5.51 -6.02
N ASN A 425 20.16 -4.57 -6.93
CA ASN A 425 19.11 -3.82 -7.61
C ASN A 425 19.48 -3.32 -9.02
N ASP A 426 20.58 -3.80 -9.61
CA ASP A 426 20.85 -3.56 -11.02
C ASP A 426 19.94 -4.45 -11.89
N LYS A 427 18.82 -3.87 -12.35
CA LYS A 427 17.91 -4.54 -13.31
C LYS A 427 18.49 -4.74 -14.71
N ASP A 428 19.74 -4.34 -14.98
CA ASP A 428 20.28 -4.36 -16.34
C ASP A 428 21.49 -5.28 -16.58
N LYS A 429 21.84 -6.20 -15.67
CA LYS A 429 22.90 -7.18 -15.96
C LYS A 429 22.66 -8.59 -15.40
N ILE A 430 21.74 -9.34 -16.03
CA ILE A 430 21.86 -10.80 -16.11
C ILE A 430 21.53 -11.24 -17.54
N LYS A 431 22.52 -11.12 -18.45
CA LYS A 431 22.61 -12.00 -19.62
C LYS A 431 23.74 -13.00 -19.33
N GLY A 432 23.41 -14.03 -18.56
CA GLY A 432 24.26 -15.20 -18.37
C GLY A 432 23.37 -16.43 -18.41
N LYS A 433 23.56 -17.28 -19.43
CA LYS A 433 22.97 -18.62 -19.48
C LYS A 433 23.46 -19.37 -18.24
N VAL A 434 22.57 -19.66 -17.30
CA VAL A 434 22.85 -20.61 -16.22
C VAL A 434 21.99 -21.84 -16.48
N ASN A 435 22.65 -22.92 -16.88
CA ASN A 435 22.07 -24.25 -16.98
C ASN A 435 21.68 -24.73 -15.57
N SER A 436 20.49 -25.31 -15.49
CA SER A 436 19.94 -26.16 -14.43
C SER A 436 20.90 -26.54 -13.30
N THR A 437 20.69 -25.98 -12.11
CA THR A 437 20.70 -26.76 -10.86
C THR A 437 19.92 -26.01 -9.79
N ARG A 438 18.94 -26.72 -9.21
CA ARG A 438 18.11 -26.39 -8.04
C ARG A 438 18.74 -25.38 -7.07
N ILE A 439 18.07 -24.25 -6.87
CA ILE A 439 18.25 -23.38 -5.70
C ILE A 439 16.91 -23.42 -4.97
N ASP A 440 16.85 -24.19 -3.87
CA ASP A 440 15.71 -24.22 -2.97
C ASP A 440 15.62 -22.85 -2.28
N PHE A 441 14.57 -22.10 -2.60
CA PHE A 441 14.11 -21.00 -1.77
C PHE A 441 13.37 -21.61 -0.58
N LEU A 442 14.04 -21.69 0.56
CA LEU A 442 13.36 -21.90 1.84
C LEU A 442 12.78 -20.55 2.27
N VAL A 443 11.48 -20.42 1.99
CA VAL A 443 10.51 -19.44 2.52
C VAL A 443 9.99 -19.93 3.86
#